data_AF-A0AAV6YRJ7-F1
#
_entry.id   AF-A0AAV6YRJ7-F1
#
_cell.length_a   1.000
_cell.length_b   1.000
_cell.length_c   1.000
_cell.angle_alpha   90.00
_cell.angle_beta   90.00
_cell.angle_gamma   90.00
#
_symmetry.space_group_name_H-M   'P 1'
#
loop_
_entity.id
_entity.type
_entity.pdbx_description
1 polymer ?
#
loop_
_entity_poly.entity_id
_entity_poly.type
_entity_poly.pdbx_seq_one_letter_code
_entity_poly.pdbx_strand_id
1 'polypeptide(L)'
;MAEGAPPLCDMHPMRALFLIPRNPPPKLKSKKWSKKFIDFIDTCLIKNYMNRPPTEQLLKYPFIRDQPTERQVRIQLKDHIDRSRKKRVEKDETEYEYSGSEDEEENHVEEGEPSSIMNVPGESTLRREFLRLQQENKSNSEALKQQQMGAQHRDSEAHIKQLLHERQRRIEEQKEERRRVEEQQRREREQRKLHEKEQQRRRDDIRREEERRMAEREQVSPSGT
;
A
#
# COMPACT_ATOMS: atom_id res chain seq x y z
N MET A 1 -13.27 6.01 -12.03
CA MET A 1 -14.56 5.41 -11.62
C MET A 1 -15.29 4.77 -12.79
N ALA A 2 -15.75 5.52 -13.79
CA ALA A 2 -16.52 4.96 -14.91
C ALA A 2 -15.76 3.93 -15.77
N GLU A 3 -14.54 4.26 -16.19
CA GLU A 3 -13.74 3.44 -17.11
C GLU A 3 -12.58 2.69 -16.43
N GLY A 4 -12.53 2.68 -15.09
CA GLY A 4 -11.45 2.06 -14.32
C GLY A 4 -10.14 2.85 -14.28
N ALA A 5 -9.74 3.49 -15.38
CA ALA A 5 -8.53 4.30 -15.48
C ALA A 5 -8.83 5.74 -15.98
N PRO A 6 -7.96 6.73 -15.66
CA PRO A 6 -8.09 8.07 -16.22
C PRO A 6 -7.67 8.10 -17.71
N PRO A 7 -8.08 9.11 -18.49
CA PRO A 7 -7.54 9.33 -19.83
C PRO A 7 -6.02 9.44 -19.82
N LEU A 8 -5.35 8.87 -20.84
CA LEU A 8 -3.89 8.87 -20.99
C LEU A 8 -3.12 8.05 -19.94
N CYS A 9 -3.78 7.11 -19.23
CA CYS A 9 -3.14 6.28 -18.19
C CYS A 9 -1.94 5.45 -18.67
N ASP A 10 -1.95 4.98 -19.92
CA ASP A 10 -0.90 4.10 -20.46
C ASP A 10 0.33 4.87 -20.99
N MET A 11 0.29 6.21 -20.93
CA MET A 11 1.35 7.07 -21.44
C MET A 11 2.29 7.52 -20.33
N HIS A 12 3.56 7.74 -20.70
CA HIS A 12 4.54 8.34 -19.78
C HIS A 12 4.01 9.69 -19.26
N PRO A 13 4.10 10.00 -17.95
CA PRO A 13 3.47 11.18 -17.35
C PRO A 13 3.91 12.49 -18.01
N MET A 14 5.18 12.59 -18.41
CA MET A 14 5.69 13.74 -19.16
C MET A 14 4.95 13.97 -20.49
N ARG A 15 4.57 12.90 -21.19
CA ARG A 15 3.80 13.01 -22.44
C ARG A 15 2.37 13.48 -22.16
N ALA A 16 1.76 13.01 -21.07
CA ALA A 16 0.41 13.43 -20.67
C ALA A 16 0.34 14.94 -20.38
N LEU A 17 1.37 15.51 -19.73
CA LEU A 17 1.46 16.95 -19.45
C LEU A 17 1.34 17.81 -20.72
N PHE A 18 1.93 17.37 -21.84
CA PHE A 18 1.85 18.11 -23.11
C PHE A 18 0.55 17.88 -23.87
N LEU A 19 -0.10 16.73 -23.67
CA LEU A 19 -1.33 16.35 -24.36
C LEU A 19 -2.58 16.94 -23.70
N ILE A 20 -2.63 17.06 -22.37
CA ILE A 20 -3.82 17.57 -21.67
C ILE A 20 -4.24 18.97 -22.17
N PRO A 21 -3.33 19.96 -22.33
CA PRO A 21 -3.71 21.27 -22.84
C PRO A 21 -3.98 21.29 -24.35
N ARG A 22 -3.44 20.34 -25.13
CA ARG A 22 -3.55 20.31 -26.60
C ARG A 22 -4.78 19.56 -27.09
N ASN A 23 -5.08 18.43 -26.47
CA ASN A 23 -6.21 17.60 -26.86
C ASN A 23 -7.55 18.29 -26.53
N PRO A 24 -8.63 17.90 -27.23
CA PRO A 24 -9.97 18.27 -26.81
C PRO A 24 -10.29 17.69 -25.42
N PRO A 25 -11.31 18.24 -24.72
CA PRO A 25 -11.80 17.67 -23.47
C PRO A 25 -12.05 16.16 -23.61
N PRO A 26 -11.57 15.33 -22.65
CA PRO A 26 -11.84 13.91 -22.69
C PRO A 26 -13.35 13.63 -22.57
N LYS A 27 -13.82 12.62 -23.28
CA LYS A 27 -15.21 12.15 -23.23
C LYS A 27 -15.25 10.67 -22.87
N LEU A 28 -16.37 10.23 -22.32
CA LEU A 28 -16.61 8.81 -22.08
C LEU A 28 -16.67 8.07 -23.43
N LYS A 29 -15.91 6.98 -23.55
CA LYS A 29 -15.76 6.21 -24.80
C LYS A 29 -17.01 5.40 -25.14
N SER A 30 -17.70 4.90 -24.12
CA SER A 30 -18.87 4.03 -24.27
C SER A 30 -20.18 4.82 -24.24
N LYS A 31 -21.13 4.45 -25.09
CA LYS A 31 -22.49 5.01 -25.10
C LYS A 31 -23.42 4.41 -24.02
N LYS A 32 -22.93 3.48 -23.19
CA LYS A 32 -23.72 2.83 -22.13
C LYS A 32 -24.12 3.77 -20.98
N TRP A 33 -23.48 4.93 -20.92
CA TRP A 33 -23.66 5.90 -19.84
C TRP A 33 -24.92 6.75 -20.07
N SER A 34 -25.60 7.11 -18.97
CA SER A 34 -26.78 7.96 -19.05
C SER A 34 -26.40 9.36 -19.56
N LYS A 35 -27.32 10.00 -20.30
CA LYS A 35 -27.12 11.37 -20.80
C LYS A 35 -26.79 12.34 -19.66
N LYS A 36 -27.49 12.22 -18.52
CA LYS A 36 -27.22 13.02 -17.30
C LYS A 36 -25.75 12.91 -16.87
N PHE A 37 -25.17 11.71 -16.93
CA PHE A 37 -23.78 11.50 -16.54
C PHE A 37 -22.79 12.05 -17.56
N ILE A 38 -23.05 11.84 -18.86
CA ILE A 38 -22.22 12.39 -19.94
C ILE A 38 -22.18 13.92 -19.86
N ASP A 39 -23.35 14.55 -19.75
CA ASP A 39 -23.44 16.02 -19.70
C ASP A 39 -22.74 16.59 -18.45
N PHE A 40 -22.77 15.87 -17.31
CA PHE A 40 -22.04 16.25 -16.10
C PHE A 40 -20.52 16.22 -16.30
N ILE A 41 -20.01 15.19 -16.97
CA ILE A 41 -18.58 15.07 -17.29
C ILE A 41 -18.14 16.15 -18.27
N ASP A 42 -18.93 16.41 -19.32
CA ASP A 42 -18.65 17.47 -20.30
C ASP A 42 -18.58 18.86 -19.61
N THR A 43 -19.45 19.10 -18.62
CA THR A 43 -19.44 20.33 -17.81
C THR A 43 -18.19 20.44 -16.92
N CYS A 44 -17.78 19.34 -16.28
CA CYS A 44 -16.59 19.31 -15.42
C CYS A 44 -15.29 19.51 -16.21
N LEU A 45 -15.24 19.02 -17.46
CA LEU A 45 -14.03 18.97 -18.28
C LEU A 45 -13.88 20.15 -19.26
N ILE A 46 -14.62 21.24 -19.04
CA ILE A 46 -14.39 22.50 -19.74
C ILE A 46 -12.95 22.97 -19.50
N LYS A 47 -12.19 23.14 -20.60
CA LYS A 47 -10.76 23.49 -20.58
C LYS A 47 -10.49 24.87 -20.01
N ASN A 48 -11.28 25.86 -20.42
CA ASN A 48 -11.16 27.21 -19.87
C ASN A 48 -11.78 27.24 -18.47
N TYR A 49 -10.95 27.43 -17.46
CA TYR A 49 -11.39 27.45 -16.06
C TYR A 49 -12.38 28.57 -15.76
N MET A 50 -12.31 29.70 -16.48
CA MET A 50 -13.26 30.81 -16.32
C MET A 50 -14.68 30.45 -16.77
N ASN A 51 -14.80 29.51 -17.71
CA ASN A 51 -16.09 29.04 -18.21
C ASN A 51 -16.59 27.81 -17.43
N ARG A 52 -15.78 27.27 -16.51
CA ARG A 52 -16.14 26.08 -15.73
C ARG A 52 -17.06 26.50 -14.58
N PRO A 53 -18.25 25.88 -14.44
CA PRO A 53 -19.14 26.17 -13.32
C PRO A 53 -18.48 25.93 -11.96
N PRO A 54 -18.74 26.77 -10.94
CA PRO A 54 -18.28 26.53 -9.59
C PRO A 54 -19.02 25.34 -8.96
N THR A 55 -18.46 24.82 -7.86
CA THR A 55 -18.99 23.66 -7.14
C THR A 55 -20.48 23.80 -6.80
N GLU A 56 -20.93 24.98 -6.35
CA GLU A 56 -22.33 25.26 -6.02
C GLU A 56 -23.31 24.99 -7.18
N GLN A 57 -22.86 25.16 -8.41
CA GLN A 57 -23.66 24.87 -9.61
C GLN A 57 -23.57 23.39 -9.99
N LEU A 58 -22.40 22.76 -9.83
CA LEU A 58 -22.21 21.33 -10.09
C LEU A 58 -23.04 20.46 -9.13
N LEU A 59 -23.21 20.87 -7.88
CA LEU A 59 -24.04 20.16 -6.89
C LEU A 59 -25.53 20.14 -7.27
N LYS A 60 -25.99 21.14 -8.04
CA LYS A 60 -27.39 21.23 -8.52
C LYS A 60 -27.64 20.41 -9.78
N TYR A 61 -26.61 19.82 -10.38
CA TYR A 61 -26.74 19.08 -11.63
C TYR A 61 -27.59 17.82 -11.42
N PRO A 62 -28.50 17.44 -12.34
CA PRO A 62 -29.38 16.28 -12.17
C PRO A 62 -28.64 14.98 -11.86
N PHE A 63 -27.42 14.82 -12.38
CA PHE A 63 -26.57 13.66 -12.06
C PHE A 63 -26.16 13.61 -10.58
N ILE A 64 -25.98 14.73 -9.90
CA ILE A 64 -25.58 14.75 -8.48
C ILE A 64 -26.80 14.89 -7.56
N ARG A 65 -27.76 15.71 -7.95
CA ARG A 65 -28.97 16.01 -7.17
C ARG A 65 -29.93 14.81 -7.10
N ASP A 66 -30.17 14.13 -8.22
CA ASP A 66 -31.18 13.07 -8.32
C ASP A 66 -30.59 11.69 -7.95
N GLN A 67 -29.83 11.62 -6.86
CA GLN A 67 -29.20 10.38 -6.40
C GLN A 67 -30.15 9.57 -5.50
N PRO A 68 -30.06 8.22 -5.52
CA PRO A 68 -30.77 7.38 -4.57
C PRO A 68 -30.30 7.68 -3.14
N THR A 69 -31.11 7.29 -2.15
CA THR A 69 -30.84 7.58 -0.74
C THR A 69 -29.43 7.16 -0.36
N GLU A 70 -28.66 8.10 0.18
CA GLU A 70 -27.25 7.90 0.56
C GLU A 70 -27.06 6.63 1.42
N ARG A 71 -28.02 6.36 2.31
CA ARG A 71 -28.07 5.14 3.12
C ARG A 71 -27.98 3.86 2.27
N GLN A 72 -28.75 3.75 1.18
CA GLN A 72 -28.76 2.58 0.33
C GLN A 72 -27.43 2.40 -0.40
N VAL A 73 -26.86 3.48 -0.94
CA VAL A 73 -25.55 3.46 -1.61
C VAL A 73 -24.45 3.04 -0.64
N ARG A 74 -24.46 3.59 0.59
CA ARG A 74 -23.50 3.21 1.65
C ARG A 74 -23.59 1.72 2.02
N ILE A 75 -24.81 1.18 2.12
CA ILE A 75 -25.02 -0.25 2.39
C ILE A 75 -24.45 -1.08 1.23
N GLN A 76 -24.79 -0.77 -0.02
CA GLN A 76 -24.29 -1.49 -1.20
C GLN A 76 -22.76 -1.48 -1.29
N LEU A 77 -22.13 -0.33 -1.01
CA LEU A 77 -20.67 -0.20 -0.97
C LEU A 77 -20.06 -1.02 0.16
N LYS A 78 -20.64 -0.97 1.37
CA LYS A 78 -20.19 -1.77 2.50
C LYS A 78 -20.26 -3.26 2.18
N ASP A 79 -21.41 -3.73 1.69
CA ASP A 79 -21.59 -5.14 1.34
C ASP A 79 -20.59 -5.59 0.26
N HIS A 80 -20.27 -4.72 -0.71
CA HIS A 80 -19.26 -5.01 -1.73
C HIS A 80 -17.84 -5.10 -1.15
N ILE A 81 -17.48 -4.21 -0.21
CA ILE A 81 -16.20 -4.25 0.49
C ILE A 81 -16.08 -5.53 1.32
N ASP A 82 -17.11 -5.88 2.09
CA ASP A 82 -17.13 -7.05 2.97
C ASP A 82 -16.99 -8.34 2.16
N ARG A 83 -17.73 -8.47 1.05
CA ARG A 83 -17.59 -9.60 0.11
C ARG A 83 -16.19 -9.68 -0.51
N SER A 84 -15.62 -8.54 -0.90
CA SER A 84 -14.29 -8.51 -1.53
C SER A 84 -13.18 -8.87 -0.54
N ARG A 85 -13.32 -8.52 0.74
CA ARG A 85 -12.40 -8.93 1.81
C ARG A 85 -12.49 -10.44 2.06
N LYS A 86 -13.70 -10.98 2.20
CA LYS A 86 -13.89 -12.42 2.44
C LYS A 86 -13.28 -13.28 1.32
N LYS A 87 -13.50 -12.91 0.05
CA LYS A 87 -12.91 -13.59 -1.11
C LYS A 87 -11.37 -13.55 -1.15
N ARG A 88 -10.74 -12.52 -0.59
CA ARG A 88 -9.27 -12.46 -0.48
C ARG A 88 -8.75 -13.42 0.58
N VAL A 89 -9.40 -13.46 1.74
CA VAL A 89 -9.02 -14.36 2.85
C VAL A 89 -9.16 -15.83 2.44
N GLU A 90 -10.25 -16.21 1.77
CA GLU A 90 -10.45 -17.58 1.29
C GLU A 90 -9.40 -18.01 0.23
N LYS A 91 -8.81 -17.05 -0.50
CA LYS A 91 -7.77 -17.34 -1.51
C LYS A 91 -6.40 -17.57 -0.86
N ASP A 92 -6.04 -16.79 0.16
CA ASP A 92 -4.76 -16.96 0.88
C ASP A 92 -4.74 -18.25 1.73
N GLU A 93 -5.90 -18.72 2.23
CA GLU A 93 -5.97 -19.98 3.02
C GLU A 93 -5.81 -21.26 2.19
N THR A 94 -5.93 -21.19 0.86
CA THR A 94 -5.91 -22.38 -0.02
C THR A 94 -4.65 -22.48 -0.89
N GLU A 95 -3.71 -21.54 -0.79
CA GLU A 95 -2.45 -21.54 -1.53
C GLU A 95 -1.39 -22.38 -0.79
N TYR A 96 -1.40 -23.70 -1.02
CA TYR A 96 -0.30 -24.59 -0.65
C TYR A 96 0.77 -24.54 -1.75
N GLU A 97 1.80 -23.72 -1.58
CA GLU A 97 2.96 -23.70 -2.48
C GLU A 97 3.76 -25.00 -2.33
N TYR A 98 3.56 -25.93 -3.26
CA TYR A 98 4.45 -27.07 -3.45
C TYR A 98 5.77 -26.54 -4.04
N SER A 99 6.76 -26.30 -3.17
CA SER A 99 8.15 -26.06 -3.57
C SER A 99 8.75 -27.38 -4.09
N GLY A 100 8.31 -27.82 -5.27
CA GLY A 100 8.89 -28.93 -6.00
C GLY A 100 10.26 -28.53 -6.54
N SER A 101 11.32 -29.07 -5.94
CA SER A 101 12.67 -29.02 -6.50
C SER A 101 12.79 -30.07 -7.60
N GLU A 102 12.64 -29.66 -8.85
CA GLU A 102 13.00 -30.46 -10.03
C GLU A 102 13.95 -29.61 -10.88
N ASP A 103 15.24 -29.80 -10.65
CA ASP A 103 16.35 -29.24 -11.40
C ASP A 103 17.03 -30.44 -12.07
N GLU A 104 16.77 -30.67 -13.36
CA GLU A 104 17.61 -31.53 -14.21
C GLU A 104 17.80 -30.83 -15.57
N GLU A 105 18.99 -30.24 -15.68
CA GLU A 105 19.93 -30.22 -16.80
C GLU A 105 19.43 -30.08 -18.26
N GLU A 106 19.73 -28.89 -18.80
CA GLU A 106 20.41 -28.63 -20.08
C GLU A 106 20.61 -29.83 -21.03
N ASN A 107 19.99 -29.78 -22.21
CA ASN A 107 20.56 -30.40 -23.40
C ASN A 107 20.32 -29.51 -24.64
N HIS A 108 21.43 -28.88 -25.03
CA HIS A 108 21.63 -28.17 -26.26
C HIS A 108 21.60 -29.17 -27.44
N VAL A 109 20.70 -28.98 -28.40
CA VAL A 109 20.76 -29.67 -29.69
C VAL A 109 20.90 -28.60 -30.77
N GLU A 110 22.13 -28.37 -31.22
CA GLU A 110 22.39 -27.69 -32.49
C GLU A 110 21.90 -28.59 -33.64
N GLU A 111 20.81 -28.19 -34.29
CA GLU A 111 20.46 -28.75 -35.60
C GLU A 111 21.23 -28.02 -36.70
N GLY A 112 21.96 -28.82 -37.49
CA GLY A 112 23.03 -28.40 -38.37
C GLY A 112 22.68 -27.52 -39.56
N GLU A 113 23.68 -26.79 -40.04
CA GLU A 113 23.64 -26.06 -41.29
C GLU A 113 23.69 -27.00 -42.51
N PRO A 114 22.71 -26.96 -43.43
CA PRO A 114 22.84 -27.60 -44.72
C PRO A 114 23.75 -26.76 -45.63
N SER A 115 24.82 -27.40 -46.13
CA SER A 115 25.76 -26.84 -47.10
C SER A 115 25.05 -26.29 -48.35
N SER A 116 25.21 -24.99 -48.60
CA SER A 116 24.59 -24.27 -49.72
C SER A 116 25.52 -24.22 -50.93
N ILE A 117 25.43 -25.24 -51.80
CA ILE A 117 26.04 -25.25 -53.14
C ILE A 117 24.97 -25.13 -54.23
N MET A 118 24.08 -24.14 -54.13
CA MET A 118 23.25 -23.71 -55.26
C MET A 118 23.07 -22.19 -55.26
N ASN A 119 23.64 -21.53 -56.26
CA ASN A 119 23.39 -20.12 -56.54
C ASN A 119 21.97 -19.94 -57.09
N VAL A 120 21.02 -19.60 -56.23
CA VAL A 120 19.70 -19.09 -56.62
C VAL A 120 19.77 -17.55 -56.69
N PRO A 121 19.30 -16.90 -57.77
CA PRO A 121 19.31 -15.45 -57.88
C PRO A 121 18.46 -14.79 -56.79
N GLY A 122 19.10 -14.20 -55.78
CA GLY A 122 18.45 -13.54 -54.64
C GLY A 122 19.10 -13.79 -53.29
N GLU A 123 19.85 -14.89 -53.15
CA GLU A 123 20.51 -15.29 -51.89
C GLU A 123 22.03 -15.23 -51.99
N SER A 124 22.58 -14.05 -52.30
CA SER A 124 24.03 -13.86 -52.17
C SER A 124 24.44 -14.01 -50.70
N THR A 125 25.47 -14.80 -50.42
CA THR A 125 26.11 -14.89 -49.10
C THR A 125 26.45 -13.50 -48.55
N LEU A 126 26.84 -12.55 -49.41
CA LEU A 126 27.03 -11.15 -49.04
C LEU A 126 25.77 -10.45 -48.55
N ARG A 127 24.60 -10.75 -49.12
CA ARG A 127 23.31 -10.19 -48.66
C ARG A 127 22.88 -10.82 -47.34
N ARG A 128 23.15 -12.11 -47.15
CA ARG A 128 22.91 -12.83 -45.89
C ARG A 128 23.81 -12.31 -44.77
N GLU A 129 25.10 -12.17 -45.03
CA GLU A 129 26.09 -11.59 -44.11
C GLU A 129 25.79 -10.12 -43.80
N PHE A 130 25.39 -9.31 -44.79
CA PHE A 130 24.99 -7.92 -44.57
C PHE A 130 23.74 -7.78 -43.69
N LEU A 131 22.72 -8.64 -43.90
CA LEU A 131 21.54 -8.68 -43.04
C LEU A 131 21.89 -9.17 -41.63
N ARG A 132 22.76 -10.18 -41.50
CA ARG A 132 23.27 -10.66 -40.20
C ARG A 132 23.99 -9.54 -39.46
N LEU A 133 24.90 -8.82 -40.11
CA LEU A 133 25.62 -7.68 -39.53
C LEU A 133 24.69 -6.52 -39.16
N GLN A 134 23.64 -6.26 -39.94
CA GLN A 134 22.63 -5.24 -39.59
C GLN A 134 21.83 -5.65 -38.35
N GLN A 135 21.53 -6.95 -38.23
CA GLN A 135 20.79 -7.54 -37.12
C GLN A 135 21.65 -7.67 -35.86
N GLU A 136 22.94 -8.00 -35.99
CA GLU A 136 23.93 -7.99 -34.90
C GLU A 136 24.21 -6.58 -34.40
N ASN A 137 24.37 -5.58 -35.27
CA ASN A 137 24.52 -4.19 -34.81
C ASN A 137 23.28 -3.69 -34.06
N LYS A 138 22.09 -4.14 -34.48
CA LYS A 138 20.83 -3.83 -33.80
C LYS A 138 20.69 -4.56 -32.47
N SER A 139 20.99 -5.86 -32.42
CA SER A 139 20.93 -6.66 -31.19
C SER A 139 21.98 -6.24 -30.17
N ASN A 140 23.19 -5.88 -30.61
CA ASN A 140 24.26 -5.41 -29.74
C ASN A 140 23.94 -4.01 -29.17
N SER A 141 23.32 -3.13 -29.98
CA SER A 141 22.79 -1.85 -29.48
C SER A 141 21.61 -2.02 -28.52
N GLU A 142 20.74 -3.01 -28.72
CA GLU A 142 19.61 -3.30 -27.83
C GLU A 142 20.09 -3.97 -26.53
N ALA A 143 21.04 -4.90 -26.60
CA ALA A 143 21.65 -5.56 -25.44
C ALA A 143 22.39 -4.56 -24.54
N LEU A 144 23.14 -3.61 -25.13
CA LEU A 144 23.81 -2.55 -24.36
C LEU A 144 22.79 -1.63 -23.66
N LYS A 145 21.69 -1.28 -24.33
CA LYS A 145 20.58 -0.51 -23.72
C LYS A 145 19.89 -1.30 -22.61
N GLN A 146 19.69 -2.60 -22.79
CA GLN A 146 19.04 -3.47 -21.82
C GLN A 146 19.94 -3.73 -20.60
N GLN A 147 21.25 -3.83 -20.79
CA GLN A 147 22.23 -3.90 -19.71
C GLN A 147 22.30 -2.58 -18.92
N GLN A 148 22.27 -1.43 -19.59
CA GLN A 148 22.32 -0.11 -18.95
C GLN A 148 21.04 0.21 -18.17
N MET A 149 19.87 -0.14 -18.72
CA MET A 149 18.58 -0.05 -18.02
C MET A 149 18.47 -1.05 -16.87
N GLY A 150 18.98 -2.28 -17.05
CA GLY A 150 19.00 -3.31 -16.01
C GLY A 150 19.91 -2.96 -14.83
N ALA A 151 21.05 -2.32 -15.08
CA ALA A 151 21.93 -1.81 -14.01
C ALA A 151 21.25 -0.70 -13.20
N GLN A 152 20.62 0.28 -13.87
CA GLN A 152 19.86 1.34 -13.19
C GLN A 152 18.68 0.79 -12.38
N HIS A 153 18.01 -0.26 -12.87
CA HIS A 153 16.91 -0.89 -12.14
C HIS A 153 17.37 -1.63 -10.88
N ARG A 154 18.53 -2.30 -10.94
CA ARG A 154 19.14 -2.97 -9.78
C ARG A 154 19.59 -1.98 -8.71
N ASP A 155 20.21 -0.88 -9.09
CA ASP A 155 20.62 0.17 -8.16
C ASP A 155 19.41 0.82 -7.48
N SER A 156 18.33 1.05 -8.23
CA SER A 156 17.06 1.56 -7.71
C SER A 156 16.41 0.57 -6.72
N GLU A 157 16.38 -0.72 -7.05
CA GLU A 157 15.87 -1.76 -6.15
C GLU A 157 16.70 -1.89 -4.86
N ALA A 158 18.03 -1.82 -4.95
CA ALA A 158 18.91 -1.87 -3.79
C ALA A 158 18.63 -0.68 -2.86
N HIS A 159 18.46 0.52 -3.42
CA HIS A 159 18.12 1.70 -2.65
C HIS A 159 16.75 1.60 -1.97
N ILE A 160 15.73 1.08 -2.66
CA ILE A 160 14.40 0.84 -2.09
C ILE A 160 14.47 -0.17 -0.94
N LYS A 161 15.21 -1.27 -1.09
CA LYS A 161 15.41 -2.26 -0.03
C LYS A 161 16.10 -1.66 1.19
N GLN A 162 17.10 -0.81 0.99
CA GLN A 162 17.80 -0.11 2.07
C GLN A 162 16.85 0.83 2.84
N LEU A 163 16.03 1.61 2.14
CA LEU A 163 15.03 2.49 2.75
C LEU A 163 13.98 1.72 3.56
N LEU A 164 13.52 0.57 3.05
CA LEU A 164 12.59 -0.30 3.77
C LEU A 164 13.22 -0.89 5.04
N HIS A 165 14.48 -1.33 4.96
CA HIS A 165 15.21 -1.83 6.11
C HIS A 165 15.40 -0.75 7.19
N GLU A 166 15.77 0.47 6.80
CA GLU A 166 15.91 1.59 7.72
C GLU A 166 14.57 1.98 8.37
N ARG A 167 13.49 2.00 7.60
CA ARG A 167 12.13 2.23 8.13
C ARG A 167 11.74 1.17 9.16
N GLN A 168 12.02 -0.10 8.88
CA GLN A 168 11.70 -1.21 9.78
C GLN A 168 12.47 -1.08 11.09
N ARG A 169 13.76 -0.73 11.03
CA ARG A 169 14.59 -0.49 12.22
C ARG A 169 14.03 0.62 13.11
N ARG A 170 13.63 1.76 12.52
CA ARG A 170 13.01 2.87 13.27
C ARG A 170 11.70 2.48 13.96
N ILE A 171 10.89 1.63 13.32
CA ILE A 171 9.64 1.12 13.91
C ILE A 171 9.95 0.23 15.11
N GLU A 172 10.97 -0.63 15.01
CA GLU A 172 11.38 -1.53 16.08
C GLU A 172 11.97 -0.76 17.27
N GLU A 173 12.82 0.23 17.01
CA GLU A 173 13.34 1.16 18.03
C GLU A 173 12.20 1.86 18.79
N GLN A 174 11.19 2.40 18.08
CA GLN A 174 10.02 3.01 18.73
C GLN A 174 9.17 2.03 19.55
N LYS A 175 9.04 0.78 19.09
CA LYS A 175 8.31 -0.25 19.83
C LYS A 175 9.05 -0.64 21.10
N GLU A 176 10.38 -0.77 21.02
CA GLU A 176 11.21 -1.10 22.16
C GLU A 176 11.19 0.02 23.20
N GLU A 177 11.27 1.28 22.76
CA GLU A 177 11.17 2.45 23.65
C GLU A 177 9.81 2.49 24.36
N ARG A 178 8.70 2.28 23.64
CA ARG A 178 7.36 2.18 24.25
C ARG A 178 7.28 1.06 25.29
N ARG A 179 7.83 -0.11 24.97
CA ARG A 179 7.85 -1.26 25.89
C ARG A 179 8.66 -0.94 27.15
N ARG A 180 9.82 -0.27 27.03
CA ARG A 180 10.64 0.16 28.18
C ARG A 180 9.89 1.16 29.07
N VAL A 181 9.22 2.14 28.48
CA VAL A 181 8.41 3.12 29.22
C VAL A 181 7.23 2.45 29.94
N GLU A 182 6.52 1.54 29.26
CA GLU A 182 5.41 0.80 29.85
C GLU A 182 5.87 -0.08 31.02
N GLU A 183 7.00 -0.76 30.87
CA GLU A 183 7.58 -1.57 31.94
C GLU A 183 8.02 -0.70 33.13
N GLN A 184 8.63 0.46 32.88
CA GLN A 184 9.01 1.41 33.93
C GLN A 184 7.78 1.92 34.69
N GLN A 185 6.71 2.32 33.98
CA GLN A 185 5.47 2.73 34.62
C GLN A 185 4.84 1.61 35.44
N ARG A 186 4.90 0.37 34.95
CA ARG A 186 4.38 -0.79 35.68
C ARG A 186 5.15 -1.00 36.99
N ARG A 187 6.49 -0.97 36.94
CA ARG A 187 7.34 -1.08 38.13
C ARG A 187 7.06 0.04 39.13
N GLU A 188 6.89 1.27 38.66
CA GLU A 188 6.56 2.41 39.53
C GLU A 188 5.19 2.25 40.20
N ARG A 189 4.17 1.77 39.47
CA ARG A 189 2.84 1.46 40.04
C ARG A 189 2.93 0.35 41.09
N GLU A 190 3.72 -0.68 40.86
CA GLU A 190 3.94 -1.77 41.82
C GLU A 190 4.64 -1.26 43.09
N GLN A 191 5.66 -0.40 42.96
CA GLN A 191 6.33 0.24 44.10
C GLN A 191 5.38 1.15 44.89
N ARG A 192 4.56 1.97 44.21
CA ARG A 192 3.55 2.82 44.87
C ARG A 192 2.55 1.99 45.68
N LYS A 193 2.06 0.88 45.11
CA LYS A 193 1.16 -0.05 45.83
C LYS A 193 1.82 -0.69 47.05
N LEU A 194 3.10 -1.05 46.96
CA LEU A 194 3.85 -1.59 48.10
C LEU A 194 4.02 -0.54 49.20
N HIS A 195 4.38 0.69 48.83
CA HIS A 195 4.52 1.80 49.78
C HIS A 195 3.20 2.14 50.47
N GLU A 196 2.10 2.20 49.71
CA GLU A 196 0.76 2.44 50.26
C GLU A 196 0.33 1.32 51.22
N LYS A 197 0.61 0.05 50.87
CA LYS A 197 0.34 -1.10 51.74
C LYS A 197 1.21 -1.10 53.00
N GLU A 198 2.44 -0.58 52.94
CA GLU A 198 3.29 -0.40 54.11
C GLU A 198 2.78 0.72 55.01
N GLN A 199 2.40 1.88 54.44
CA GLN A 199 1.79 2.97 55.20
C GLN A 199 0.50 2.54 55.88
N GLN A 200 -0.36 1.80 55.18
CA GLN A 200 -1.60 1.29 55.76
C GLN A 200 -1.33 0.37 56.95
N ARG A 201 -0.35 -0.55 56.84
CA ARG A 201 0.06 -1.39 57.97
C ARG A 201 0.56 -0.58 59.16
N ARG A 202 1.38 0.44 58.92
CA ARG A 202 1.85 1.35 59.99
C ARG A 202 0.68 2.07 60.67
N ARG A 203 -0.32 2.53 59.91
CA ARG A 203 -1.54 3.16 60.46
C ARG A 203 -2.37 2.17 61.28
N ASP A 204 -2.55 0.96 60.79
CA ASP A 204 -3.30 -0.10 61.49
C ASP A 204 -2.57 -0.55 62.78
N ASP A 205 -1.24 -0.56 62.78
CA ASP A 205 -0.44 -0.86 63.98
C ASP A 205 -0.55 0.25 65.03
N ILE A 206 -0.46 1.53 64.62
CA ILE A 206 -0.69 2.67 65.52
C ILE A 206 -2.09 2.61 66.13
N ARG A 207 -3.13 2.36 65.29
CA ARG A 207 -4.51 2.26 65.78
C ARG A 207 -4.67 1.14 66.82
N ARG A 208 -4.06 -0.02 66.58
CA ARG A 208 -4.05 -1.14 67.54
C ARG A 208 -3.33 -0.80 68.83
N GLU A 209 -2.24 -0.03 68.78
CA GLU A 209 -1.55 0.45 69.99
C GLU A 209 -2.38 1.47 70.77
N GLU A 210 -3.06 2.40 70.09
CA GLU A 210 -3.99 3.36 70.70
C GLU A 210 -5.19 2.66 71.36
N GLU A 211 -5.80 1.69 70.68
CA GLU A 211 -6.89 0.86 71.24
C GLU A 211 -6.43 0.14 72.52
N ARG A 212 -5.20 -0.41 72.53
CA ARG A 212 -4.61 -1.03 73.74
C ARG A 212 -4.41 -0.02 74.87
N ARG A 213 -3.85 1.16 74.57
CA ARG A 213 -3.66 2.23 75.57
C ARG A 213 -4.97 2.73 76.14
N MET A 214 -6.01 2.86 75.31
CA MET A 214 -7.35 3.28 75.76
C MET A 214 -7.97 2.23 76.70
N ALA A 215 -7.89 0.94 76.34
CA ALA A 215 -8.38 -0.14 77.19
C ALA A 215 -7.64 -0.23 78.54
N GLU A 216 -6.33 0.05 78.56
CA GLU A 216 -5.55 0.15 79.79
C GLU A 216 -6.00 1.35 80.65
N ARG A 217 -6.27 2.50 80.02
CA ARG A 217 -6.76 3.70 80.71
C ARG A 217 -8.16 3.53 81.31
N GLU A 218 -9.01 2.76 80.65
CA GLU A 218 -10.37 2.44 81.10
C GLU A 218 -10.36 1.49 82.31
N GLN A 219 -9.40 0.55 82.38
CA GLN A 219 -9.22 -0.33 83.54
C GLN A 219 -8.62 0.37 84.77
N VAL A 220 -7.93 1.50 84.60
CA VAL A 220 -7.25 2.24 85.68
C VAL A 220 -8.12 3.37 86.26
N SER A 221 -9.34 3.59 85.75
CA SER A 221 -10.27 4.56 86.34
C SER A 221 -10.98 3.95 87.57
N PRO A 222 -10.66 4.38 88.82
CA PRO A 222 -11.36 3.91 89.99
C PRO A 222 -12.68 4.66 90.13
N SER A 223 -13.71 3.92 90.47
CA SER A 223 -14.96 4.44 91.04
C SER A 223 -14.69 5.47 92.14
N GLY A 224 -15.01 6.74 91.87
CA GLY A 224 -15.30 7.77 92.85
C GLY A 224 -16.42 8.60 92.25
N THR A 225 -17.56 8.82 92.88
CA THR A 225 -17.98 8.82 94.29
C THR A 225 -19.43 8.36 94.39
#